data_AF-A0A3D4Y5F5-F1
#
_entry.id   AF-A0A3D4Y5F5-F1
#
_cell.length_a   1.000
_cell.length_b   1.000
_cell.length_c   1.000
_cell.angle_alpha   90.00
_cell.angle_beta   90.00
_cell.angle_gamma   90.00
#
_symmetry.space_group_name_H-M   'P 1'
#
loop_
_entity.id
_entity.type
_entity.pdbx_description
1 polymer ?
#
loop_
_entity_poly.entity_id
_entity_poly.type
_entity_poly.pdbx_seq_one_letter_code
_entity_poly.pdbx_strand_id
1 'polypeptide(L)'
;MVEKTKISERLDENIAHMEELFHTCDDIKKKRMNLGKNRDVACYLTFIEVSVDMGNSALLEVLKYLRGLEREEILRVLEQNALGTSDATYFTTIEEAGDGLLTGEAIFFVDGFAKAVKIPDDGYPNMGVNEADSEKVVRGSNEGFGDSVKQNAALIRKRIRSPQVKVKEKKAGVRSNTNVYLVYMEGIVYPELVAKIEEQLDGFEIDGVLDSGVIEQLSEEKWYSPFPQFQTTERPDRAAMSILDGRVVVLSDNSPIALILPTDYNSFIKTSDDYYNRWEIA
;
A
#
# COMPACT_ATOMS: atom_id res chain seq x y z
N MET A 1 -12.41 -16.03 -15.62
CA MET A 1 -10.95 -16.01 -15.81
C MET A 1 -10.62 -14.64 -16.34
N VAL A 2 -9.91 -13.82 -15.56
CA VAL A 2 -9.49 -12.48 -16.01
C VAL A 2 -8.48 -12.69 -17.14
N GLU A 3 -8.69 -12.03 -18.27
CA GLU A 3 -7.79 -12.09 -19.41
C GLU A 3 -6.45 -11.48 -18.99
N LYS A 4 -5.36 -12.26 -19.10
CA LYS A 4 -4.03 -11.79 -18.70
C LYS A 4 -3.40 -10.99 -19.82
N THR A 5 -2.98 -9.77 -19.51
CA THR A 5 -2.35 -8.84 -20.45
C THR A 5 -0.87 -9.15 -20.56
N LYS A 6 -0.40 -9.50 -21.76
CA LYS A 6 1.04 -9.73 -22.01
C LYS A 6 1.82 -8.42 -21.92
N ILE A 7 3.03 -8.51 -21.40
CA ILE A 7 3.95 -7.37 -21.36
C ILE A 7 4.43 -7.06 -22.78
N SER A 8 4.29 -5.79 -23.17
CA SER A 8 4.71 -5.27 -24.47
C SER A 8 6.20 -4.91 -24.45
N GLU A 9 6.82 -4.85 -25.62
CA GLU A 9 8.17 -4.28 -25.77
C GLU A 9 8.15 -2.76 -25.58
N ARG A 10 6.99 -2.12 -25.80
CA ARG A 10 6.83 -0.67 -25.65
C ARG A 10 6.57 -0.35 -24.19
N LEU A 11 7.49 0.39 -23.59
CA LEU A 11 7.41 0.73 -22.16
C LEU A 11 6.13 1.51 -21.81
N ASP A 12 5.69 2.45 -22.67
CA ASP A 12 4.53 3.29 -22.41
C ASP A 12 3.23 2.48 -22.27
N GLU A 13 3.08 1.38 -23.01
CA GLU A 13 1.91 0.49 -22.91
C GLU A 13 1.89 -0.24 -21.56
N ASN A 14 3.05 -0.73 -21.12
CA ASN A 14 3.18 -1.38 -19.81
C ASN A 14 2.92 -0.40 -18.67
N ILE A 15 3.42 0.84 -18.79
CA ILE A 15 3.18 1.86 -17.77
C ILE A 15 1.69 2.19 -17.70
N ALA A 16 0.99 2.34 -18.83
CA ALA A 16 -0.44 2.62 -18.84
C ALA A 16 -1.23 1.53 -18.10
N HIS A 17 -0.94 0.25 -18.35
CA HIS A 17 -1.61 -0.85 -17.64
C HIS A 17 -1.29 -0.89 -16.14
N MET A 18 -0.03 -0.63 -15.75
CA MET A 18 0.34 -0.56 -14.33
C MET A 18 -0.28 0.67 -13.62
N GLU A 19 -0.39 1.80 -14.32
CA GLU A 19 -1.05 3.00 -13.80
C GLU A 19 -2.56 2.79 -13.66
N GLU A 20 -3.19 2.03 -14.55
CA GLU A 20 -4.61 1.64 -14.47
C GLU A 20 -4.88 0.67 -13.30
N LEU A 21 -4.08 -0.39 -13.16
CA LEU A 21 -4.22 -1.36 -12.06
C LEU A 21 -4.04 -0.70 -10.68
N PHE A 22 -2.99 0.08 -10.53
CA PHE A 22 -2.64 0.75 -9.27
C PHE A 22 -2.98 2.25 -9.31
N HIS A 23 -4.11 2.60 -9.92
CA HIS A 23 -4.64 3.96 -9.80
C HIS A 23 -5.07 4.20 -8.34
N THR A 24 -4.91 5.43 -7.85
CA THR A 24 -5.23 5.82 -6.47
C THR A 24 -4.54 4.94 -5.41
N CYS A 25 -3.24 4.73 -5.59
CA CYS A 25 -2.38 3.99 -4.66
C CYS A 25 -1.12 4.83 -4.38
N ASP A 26 -1.25 5.84 -3.52
CA ASP A 26 -0.17 6.81 -3.24
C ASP A 26 0.99 6.20 -2.43
N ASP A 27 0.75 5.04 -1.81
CA ASP A 27 1.75 4.24 -1.10
C ASP A 27 2.69 3.45 -2.03
N ILE A 28 2.33 3.33 -3.31
CA ILE A 28 3.15 2.70 -4.36
C ILE A 28 3.96 3.78 -5.07
N LYS A 29 5.29 3.69 -4.99
CA LYS A 29 6.17 4.57 -5.76
C LYS A 29 6.28 4.09 -7.19
N LYS A 30 6.18 5.06 -8.10
CA LYS A 30 6.26 4.89 -9.55
C LYS A 30 7.34 5.83 -10.06
N LYS A 31 8.45 5.29 -10.58
CA LYS A 31 9.62 6.08 -11.01
C LYS A 31 9.96 5.76 -12.46
N ARG A 32 9.87 6.77 -13.32
CA ARG A 32 10.44 6.74 -14.68
C ARG A 32 11.88 7.22 -14.62
N MET A 33 12.79 6.53 -15.30
CA MET A 33 14.19 6.90 -15.38
C MET A 33 14.82 6.47 -16.69
N ASN A 34 15.94 7.09 -17.04
CA ASN A 34 16.72 6.68 -18.20
C ASN A 34 18.03 6.03 -17.75
N LEU A 35 18.29 4.83 -18.23
CA LEU A 35 19.51 4.05 -18.00
C LEU A 35 20.33 3.92 -19.29
N GLY A 36 21.49 3.28 -19.14
CA GLY A 36 22.51 3.19 -20.16
C GLY A 36 23.52 4.33 -20.07
N LYS A 37 24.70 4.09 -20.63
CA LYS A 37 25.82 5.04 -20.64
C LYS A 37 25.44 6.38 -21.27
N ASN A 38 24.57 6.34 -22.28
CA ASN A 38 24.05 7.51 -22.99
C ASN A 38 22.68 7.99 -22.47
N ARG A 39 22.12 7.32 -21.44
CA ARG A 39 20.76 7.58 -20.90
C ARG A 39 19.66 7.49 -21.97
N ASP A 40 19.82 6.55 -22.88
CA ASP A 40 18.97 6.31 -24.05
C ASP A 40 17.95 5.18 -23.85
N VAL A 41 18.04 4.45 -22.74
CA VAL A 41 17.09 3.37 -22.40
C VAL A 41 16.10 3.87 -21.37
N ALA A 42 14.83 4.03 -21.78
CA ALA A 42 13.76 4.36 -20.84
C ALA A 42 13.44 3.14 -19.97
N CYS A 43 13.24 3.37 -18.68
CA CYS A 43 12.90 2.34 -17.71
C CYS A 43 11.82 2.85 -16.74
N TYR A 44 11.04 1.91 -16.22
CA TYR A 44 10.02 2.16 -15.23
C TYR A 44 10.21 1.22 -14.04
N LEU A 45 10.26 1.79 -12.85
CA LEU A 45 10.44 1.08 -11.60
C LEU A 45 9.22 1.36 -10.71
N THR A 46 8.61 0.30 -10.19
CA THR A 46 7.52 0.43 -9.22
C THR A 46 7.70 -0.51 -8.04
N PHE A 47 7.43 0.01 -6.84
CA PHE A 47 7.60 -0.70 -5.57
C PHE A 47 6.74 -0.05 -4.47
N ILE A 48 6.43 -0.78 -3.41
CA ILE A 48 5.76 -0.25 -2.22
C ILE A 48 6.82 0.46 -1.36
N GLU A 49 6.58 1.71 -0.94
CA GLU A 49 7.63 2.56 -0.35
C GLU A 49 8.35 1.93 0.86
N VAL A 50 7.63 1.13 1.65
CA VAL A 50 8.14 0.51 2.89
C VAL A 50 8.82 -0.84 2.64
N SER A 51 8.60 -1.47 1.47
CA SER A 51 9.14 -2.80 1.18
C SER A 51 10.57 -2.78 0.64
N VAL A 52 11.05 -1.60 0.19
CA VAL A 52 12.37 -1.46 -0.46
C VAL A 52 13.27 -0.56 0.37
N ASP A 53 14.35 -1.11 0.92
CA ASP A 53 15.38 -0.30 1.55
C ASP A 53 16.32 0.32 0.49
N MET A 54 16.11 1.60 0.20
CA MET A 54 16.94 2.35 -0.75
C MET A 54 18.41 2.55 -0.27
N GLY A 55 18.75 2.19 0.97
CA GLY A 55 20.11 2.33 1.52
C GLY A 55 21.08 1.23 1.08
N ASN A 56 20.63 -0.04 1.05
CA ASN A 56 21.46 -1.23 0.81
C ASN A 56 20.80 -2.28 -0.11
N SER A 57 19.76 -1.93 -0.88
CA SER A 57 19.05 -2.89 -1.71
C SER A 57 19.82 -3.36 -2.95
N ALA A 58 19.56 -4.61 -3.33
CA ALA A 58 19.92 -5.20 -4.63
C ALA A 58 19.48 -4.31 -5.81
N LEU A 59 18.41 -3.53 -5.62
CA LEU A 59 17.93 -2.52 -6.57
C LEU A 59 18.98 -1.48 -6.91
N LEU A 60 19.71 -0.92 -5.94
CA LEU A 60 20.77 0.05 -6.24
C LEU A 60 21.93 -0.57 -7.01
N GLU A 61 22.30 -1.81 -6.70
CA GLU A 61 23.37 -2.53 -7.40
C GLU A 61 23.00 -2.80 -8.85
N VAL A 62 21.79 -3.31 -9.09
CA VAL A 62 21.24 -3.52 -10.44
C VAL A 62 21.21 -2.19 -11.21
N LEU A 63 20.68 -1.12 -10.62
CA LEU A 63 20.65 0.19 -11.29
C LEU A 63 22.05 0.75 -11.57
N LYS A 64 23.03 0.54 -10.68
CA LYS A 64 24.42 0.98 -10.90
C LYS A 64 25.08 0.19 -12.03
N TYR A 65 24.88 -1.13 -12.06
CA TYR A 65 25.40 -2.01 -13.09
C TYR A 65 24.85 -1.62 -14.47
N LEU A 66 23.52 -1.44 -14.58
CA LEU A 66 22.85 -1.09 -15.83
C LEU A 66 23.23 0.33 -16.35
N ARG A 67 23.62 1.27 -15.49
CA ARG A 67 24.07 2.61 -15.94
C ARG A 67 25.38 2.58 -16.74
N GLY A 68 26.21 1.57 -16.54
CA GLY A 68 27.53 1.47 -17.20
C GLY A 68 27.47 0.87 -18.61
N LEU A 69 26.34 0.29 -18.99
CA LEU A 69 26.18 -0.52 -20.20
C LEU A 69 25.57 0.27 -21.36
N GLU A 70 25.85 -0.14 -22.59
CA GLU A 70 25.13 0.33 -23.78
C GLU A 70 23.76 -0.36 -23.89
N ARG A 71 22.83 0.21 -24.68
CA ARG A 71 21.46 -0.32 -24.85
C ARG A 71 21.41 -1.81 -25.20
N GLU A 72 22.23 -2.24 -26.14
CA GLU A 72 22.29 -3.63 -26.60
C GLU A 72 22.81 -4.58 -25.52
N GLU A 73 23.75 -4.10 -24.70
CA GLU A 73 24.31 -4.86 -23.59
C GLU A 73 23.29 -5.00 -22.45
N ILE A 74 22.52 -3.95 -22.16
CA ILE A 74 21.43 -4.00 -21.17
C ILE A 74 20.43 -5.10 -21.56
N LEU A 75 19.94 -5.09 -22.80
CA LEU A 75 18.96 -6.08 -23.26
C LEU A 75 19.53 -7.50 -23.21
N ARG A 76 20.79 -7.70 -23.62
CA ARG A 76 21.46 -9.01 -23.53
C ARG A 76 21.62 -9.50 -22.10
N VAL A 77 22.01 -8.64 -21.17
CA VAL A 77 22.15 -8.98 -19.75
C VAL A 77 20.80 -9.41 -19.18
N LEU A 78 19.73 -8.68 -19.51
CA LEU A 78 18.37 -8.99 -19.08
C LEU A 78 17.85 -10.29 -19.68
N GLU A 79 18.19 -10.61 -20.93
CA GLU A 79 17.82 -11.88 -21.57
C GLU A 79 18.58 -13.09 -21.03
N GLN A 80 19.86 -12.93 -20.68
CA GLN A 80 20.74 -14.02 -20.24
C GLN A 80 20.65 -14.32 -18.73
N ASN A 81 19.71 -13.70 -18.00
CA ASN A 81 19.62 -13.76 -16.54
C ASN A 81 20.93 -13.36 -15.84
N ALA A 82 21.73 -12.51 -16.48
CA ALA A 82 23.10 -12.21 -16.06
C ALA A 82 23.20 -11.19 -14.91
N LEU A 83 22.06 -10.83 -14.30
CA LEU A 83 22.01 -9.94 -13.14
C LEU A 83 22.66 -10.54 -11.87
N GLY A 84 23.10 -11.79 -11.92
CA GLY A 84 23.93 -12.42 -10.86
C GLY A 84 23.21 -12.59 -9.51
N THR A 85 21.95 -12.22 -9.43
CA THR A 85 21.04 -12.47 -8.32
C THR A 85 20.39 -13.82 -8.57
N SER A 86 20.58 -14.75 -7.64
CA SER A 86 20.22 -16.17 -7.73
C SER A 86 18.75 -16.47 -8.08
N ASP A 87 17.87 -15.46 -8.04
CA ASP A 87 16.42 -15.55 -8.23
C ASP A 87 15.85 -14.41 -9.10
N ALA A 88 16.55 -13.97 -10.16
CA ALA A 88 15.97 -13.04 -11.13
C ALA A 88 14.75 -13.68 -11.82
N THR A 89 13.57 -13.45 -11.26
CA THR A 89 12.30 -13.98 -11.77
C THR A 89 11.75 -12.97 -12.76
N TYR A 90 11.24 -13.45 -13.89
CA TYR A 90 10.64 -12.59 -14.90
C TYR A 90 9.14 -12.81 -14.92
N PHE A 91 8.39 -11.72 -14.95
CA PHE A 91 6.95 -11.78 -15.19
C PHE A 91 6.70 -11.59 -16.69
N THR A 92 5.71 -12.32 -17.20
CA THR A 92 5.33 -12.29 -18.63
C THR A 92 4.04 -11.53 -18.87
N THR A 93 3.27 -11.31 -17.80
CA THR A 93 1.99 -10.62 -17.82
C THR A 93 1.96 -9.49 -16.81
N ILE A 94 1.16 -8.46 -17.07
CA ILE A 94 1.01 -7.30 -16.19
C ILE A 94 0.42 -7.74 -14.84
N GLU A 95 -0.50 -8.70 -14.84
CA GLU A 95 -1.15 -9.19 -13.61
C GLU A 95 -0.15 -9.93 -12.72
N GLU A 96 0.75 -10.74 -13.30
CA GLU A 96 1.83 -11.38 -12.54
C GLU A 96 2.79 -10.35 -11.93
N ALA A 97 3.11 -9.29 -12.67
CA ALA A 97 3.92 -8.18 -12.18
C ALA A 97 3.20 -7.42 -11.04
N GLY A 98 1.89 -7.23 -11.15
CA GLY A 98 1.06 -6.65 -10.10
C GLY A 98 0.99 -7.51 -8.84
N ASP A 99 0.87 -8.83 -8.98
CA ASP A 99 0.92 -9.77 -7.86
C ASP A 99 2.28 -9.74 -7.15
N GLY A 100 3.38 -9.70 -7.92
CA GLY A 100 4.73 -9.52 -7.40
C GLY A 100 4.88 -8.23 -6.59
N LEU A 101 4.38 -7.11 -7.13
CA LEU A 101 4.36 -5.82 -6.43
C LEU A 101 3.62 -5.90 -5.09
N LEU A 102 2.46 -6.56 -5.06
CA LEU A 102 1.65 -6.74 -3.84
C LEU A 102 2.32 -7.65 -2.80
N THR A 103 3.25 -8.51 -3.21
CA THR A 103 4.10 -9.28 -2.30
C THR A 103 5.28 -8.49 -1.73
N GLY A 104 5.43 -7.22 -2.11
CA GLY A 104 6.48 -6.33 -1.64
C GLY A 104 7.72 -6.30 -2.54
N GLU A 105 7.65 -6.91 -3.71
CA GLU A 105 8.76 -6.96 -4.66
C GLU A 105 8.87 -5.66 -5.47
N ALA A 106 10.09 -5.30 -5.87
CA ALA A 106 10.30 -4.21 -6.81
C ALA A 106 10.19 -4.74 -8.25
N ILE A 107 9.34 -4.08 -9.04
CA ILE A 107 9.08 -4.46 -10.43
C ILE A 107 9.74 -3.45 -11.36
N PHE A 108 10.56 -3.96 -12.27
CA PHE A 108 11.36 -3.16 -13.17
C PHE A 108 11.06 -3.50 -14.64
N PHE A 109 10.69 -2.49 -15.41
CA PHE A 109 10.40 -2.57 -16.84
C PHE A 109 11.44 -1.79 -17.63
N VAL A 110 11.81 -2.31 -18.80
CA VAL A 110 12.83 -1.74 -19.68
C VAL A 110 12.26 -1.63 -21.10
N ASP A 111 12.46 -0.47 -21.73
CA ASP A 111 12.04 -0.26 -23.11
C ASP A 111 12.76 -1.20 -24.09
N GLY A 112 12.00 -1.90 -24.93
CA GLY A 112 12.50 -2.95 -25.82
C GLY A 112 12.60 -4.34 -25.18
N PHE A 113 12.10 -4.54 -23.96
CA PHE A 113 12.10 -5.84 -23.29
C PHE A 113 10.68 -6.28 -22.90
N ALA A 114 10.18 -7.36 -23.51
CA ALA A 114 8.80 -7.85 -23.36
C ALA A 114 8.53 -8.63 -22.05
N LYS A 115 9.29 -8.35 -20.98
CA LYS A 115 9.12 -8.99 -19.66
C LYS A 115 9.38 -7.96 -18.57
N ALA A 116 8.74 -8.13 -17.42
CA ALA A 116 9.09 -7.36 -16.23
C ALA A 116 10.12 -8.15 -15.43
N VAL A 117 11.10 -7.43 -14.90
CA VAL A 117 12.17 -7.98 -14.06
C VAL A 117 11.75 -7.81 -12.60
N LYS A 118 11.66 -8.93 -11.88
CA LYS A 118 11.59 -8.91 -10.41
C LYS A 118 12.97 -8.59 -9.88
N ILE A 119 13.07 -7.53 -9.09
CA ILE A 119 14.25 -7.28 -8.27
C ILE A 119 13.93 -7.83 -6.88
N PRO A 120 14.60 -8.91 -6.43
CA PRO A 120 14.39 -9.44 -5.10
C PRO A 120 14.80 -8.38 -4.08
N ASP A 121 13.90 -8.13 -3.14
CA ASP A 121 14.14 -7.35 -1.93
C ASP A 121 13.58 -8.15 -0.75
N ASP A 122 13.85 -7.74 0.49
CA ASP A 122 13.43 -8.45 1.71
C ASP A 122 11.90 -8.49 1.92
N GLY A 123 11.12 -8.05 0.92
CA GLY A 123 9.67 -8.09 0.87
C GLY A 123 9.07 -7.05 1.80
N TYR A 124 8.02 -7.42 2.53
CA TYR A 124 7.68 -6.65 3.73
C TYR A 124 8.68 -7.08 4.80
N PRO A 125 9.75 -6.30 5.10
CA PRO A 125 10.66 -6.67 6.16
C PRO A 125 9.86 -6.88 7.45
N ASN A 126 10.47 -7.51 8.45
CA ASN A 126 10.00 -7.39 9.83
C ASN A 126 10.04 -5.90 10.21
N MET A 127 9.09 -5.10 9.70
CA MET A 127 8.71 -3.80 10.24
C MET A 127 8.65 -4.05 11.73
N GLY A 128 9.25 -3.21 12.57
CA GLY A 128 9.18 -3.41 14.02
C GLY A 128 7.71 -3.45 14.41
N VAL A 129 7.13 -4.65 14.46
CA VAL A 129 5.69 -4.78 14.59
C VAL A 129 5.44 -4.66 16.07
N ASN A 130 4.77 -3.58 16.44
CA ASN A 130 4.35 -3.37 17.81
C ASN A 130 3.33 -4.45 18.17
N GLU A 131 3.27 -4.84 19.44
CA GLU A 131 2.15 -5.64 19.93
C GLU A 131 0.94 -4.73 20.12
N ALA A 132 -0.25 -5.19 19.74
CA ALA A 132 -1.49 -4.50 20.07
C ALA A 132 -1.77 -4.64 21.58
N ASP A 133 -1.29 -3.69 22.38
CA ASP A 133 -1.36 -3.75 23.83
C ASP A 133 -2.79 -3.61 24.36
N SER A 134 -3.62 -2.79 23.71
CA SER A 134 -5.01 -2.56 24.15
C SER A 134 -6.00 -3.61 23.65
N GLU A 135 -5.68 -4.35 22.57
CA GLU A 135 -6.54 -5.36 21.95
C GLU A 135 -5.90 -6.77 21.92
N LYS A 136 -5.75 -7.38 23.11
CA LYS A 136 -5.24 -8.76 23.24
C LYS A 136 -6.31 -9.77 22.83
N VAL A 137 -5.93 -10.71 21.97
CA VAL A 137 -6.80 -11.80 21.50
C VAL A 137 -6.25 -13.15 21.93
N VAL A 138 -7.15 -14.12 22.13
CA VAL A 138 -6.76 -15.51 22.36
C VAL A 138 -6.32 -16.15 21.04
N ARG A 139 -6.90 -15.71 19.91
CA ARG A 139 -6.61 -16.24 18.58
C ARG A 139 -6.56 -15.13 17.54
N GLY A 140 -5.46 -15.06 16.79
CA GLY A 140 -5.27 -14.04 15.75
C GLY A 140 -3.85 -13.53 15.70
N SER A 141 -3.61 -12.49 14.92
CA SER A 141 -2.29 -11.83 14.86
C SER A 141 -2.04 -11.02 16.15
N ASN A 142 -0.81 -10.98 16.65
CA ASN A 142 -0.42 -10.04 17.71
C ASN A 142 0.13 -8.73 17.14
N GLU A 143 0.23 -8.62 15.81
CA GLU A 143 0.70 -7.42 15.14
C GLU A 143 -0.25 -6.25 15.41
N GLY A 144 0.30 -5.13 15.87
CA GLY A 144 -0.35 -3.84 16.03
C GLY A 144 0.21 -2.81 15.05
N PHE A 145 -0.53 -1.72 14.85
CA PHE A 145 -0.07 -0.55 14.14
C PHE A 145 1.03 0.18 14.93
N GLY A 146 1.86 0.93 14.20
CA GLY A 146 2.86 1.83 14.76
C GLY A 146 2.58 3.27 14.38
N ASP A 147 3.55 4.16 14.60
CA ASP A 147 3.36 5.60 14.37
C ASP A 147 3.49 6.01 12.89
N SER A 148 3.98 5.13 12.02
CA SER A 148 4.19 5.45 10.61
C SER A 148 2.98 5.04 9.76
N VAL A 149 2.33 6.02 9.11
CA VAL A 149 1.18 5.78 8.23
C VAL A 149 1.53 4.83 7.09
N LYS A 150 2.75 4.94 6.57
CA LYS A 150 3.26 4.11 5.47
C LYS A 150 3.40 2.66 5.89
N GLN A 151 3.97 2.41 7.08
CA GLN A 151 4.08 1.07 7.63
C GLN A 151 2.70 0.48 7.90
N ASN A 152 1.79 1.28 8.47
CA ASN A 152 0.42 0.86 8.76
C ASN A 152 -0.33 0.46 7.48
N ALA A 153 -0.24 1.24 6.40
CA ALA A 153 -0.83 0.90 5.11
C ALA A 153 -0.23 -0.39 4.51
N ALA A 154 1.09 -0.56 4.64
CA ALA A 154 1.77 -1.77 4.18
C ALA A 154 1.33 -3.03 4.98
N LEU A 155 1.07 -2.91 6.29
CA LEU A 155 0.52 -4.00 7.12
C LEU A 155 -0.88 -4.44 6.67
N ILE A 156 -1.70 -3.51 6.17
CA ILE A 156 -3.00 -3.81 5.56
C ILE A 156 -2.81 -4.53 4.22
N ARG A 157 -1.93 -4.03 3.33
CA ARG A 157 -1.67 -4.67 2.02
C ARG A 157 -1.05 -6.06 2.14
N LYS A 158 -0.21 -6.30 3.16
CA LYS A 158 0.32 -7.63 3.49
C LYS A 158 -0.80 -8.67 3.67
N ARG A 159 -1.95 -8.23 4.20
CA ARG A 159 -3.15 -9.06 4.44
C ARG A 159 -4.09 -9.10 3.23
N ILE A 160 -4.32 -7.97 2.58
CA ILE A 160 -5.18 -7.87 1.38
C ILE A 160 -4.32 -7.60 0.15
N ARG A 161 -3.92 -8.69 -0.52
CA ARG A 161 -3.15 -8.63 -1.76
C ARG A 161 -4.08 -8.46 -2.96
N SER A 162 -4.69 -7.29 -3.08
CA SER A 162 -5.54 -6.93 -4.23
C SER A 162 -5.21 -5.53 -4.74
N PRO A 163 -5.13 -5.31 -6.08
CA PRO A 163 -5.00 -3.97 -6.68
C PRO A 163 -6.23 -3.07 -6.43
N GLN A 164 -7.35 -3.67 -6.03
CA GLN A 164 -8.57 -2.95 -5.68
C GLN A 164 -8.46 -2.24 -4.32
N VAL A 165 -7.47 -2.58 -3.49
CA VAL A 165 -7.19 -1.81 -2.27
C VAL A 165 -6.54 -0.50 -2.70
N LYS A 166 -7.28 0.59 -2.50
CA LYS A 166 -6.88 1.95 -2.81
C LYS A 166 -6.37 2.62 -1.55
N VAL A 167 -5.34 3.43 -1.73
CA VAL A 167 -4.72 4.23 -0.68
C VAL A 167 -4.59 5.63 -1.22
N LYS A 168 -5.36 6.55 -0.65
CA LYS A 168 -5.32 7.97 -1.00
C LYS A 168 -4.62 8.75 0.10
N GLU A 169 -3.55 9.45 -0.25
CA GLU A 169 -2.78 10.30 0.64
C GLU A 169 -3.39 11.72 0.67
N LYS A 170 -3.59 12.23 1.88
CA LYS A 170 -3.93 13.63 2.16
C LYS A 170 -2.96 14.20 3.19
N LYS A 171 -2.81 15.52 3.19
CA LYS A 171 -2.06 16.24 4.21
C LYS A 171 -3.01 17.02 5.10
N ALA A 172 -2.89 16.81 6.40
CA ALA A 172 -3.68 17.50 7.41
C ALA A 172 -2.79 18.38 8.30
N GLY A 173 -3.32 19.55 8.67
CA GLY A 173 -2.62 20.54 9.49
C GLY A 173 -1.72 21.48 8.68
N VAL A 174 -1.87 22.79 8.92
CA VAL A 174 -1.18 23.87 8.18
C VAL A 174 0.34 23.84 8.38
N ARG A 175 0.79 23.56 9.61
CA ARG A 175 2.22 23.54 9.97
C ARG A 175 2.76 22.12 10.04
N SER A 176 2.00 21.18 10.63
CA SER A 176 2.48 19.80 10.78
C SER A 176 2.60 19.07 9.45
N ASN A 177 1.75 19.39 8.46
CA ASN A 177 1.69 18.70 7.16
C ASN A 177 1.67 17.17 7.33
N THR A 178 0.87 16.70 8.29
CA THR A 178 0.81 15.29 8.70
C THR A 178 0.15 14.48 7.60
N ASN A 179 0.76 13.35 7.21
CA ASN A 179 0.17 12.50 6.18
C ASN A 179 -0.97 11.68 6.78
N VAL A 180 -2.10 11.66 6.09
CA VAL A 180 -3.31 10.92 6.44
C VAL A 180 -3.68 10.07 5.24
N TYR A 181 -3.82 8.76 5.45
CA TYR A 181 -4.14 7.82 4.38
C TYR A 181 -5.57 7.32 4.54
N LEU A 182 -6.35 7.42 3.47
CA LEU A 182 -7.65 6.77 3.35
C LEU A 182 -7.44 5.45 2.62
N VAL A 183 -7.74 4.34 3.29
CA VAL A 183 -7.60 2.98 2.76
C VAL A 183 -8.98 2.35 2.63
N TYR A 184 -9.29 1.87 1.44
CA TYR A 184 -10.60 1.25 1.13
C TYR A 184 -10.48 0.26 -0.03
N MET A 185 -11.51 -0.54 -0.25
CA MET A 185 -11.57 -1.47 -1.38
C MET A 185 -12.55 -0.95 -2.44
N GLU A 186 -11.99 -0.58 -3.60
CA GLU A 186 -12.78 -0.19 -4.75
C GLU A 186 -13.67 -1.33 -5.24
N GLY A 187 -14.91 -1.00 -5.61
CA GLY A 187 -15.93 -1.97 -6.01
C GLY A 187 -16.72 -2.57 -4.85
N ILE A 188 -16.26 -2.40 -3.60
CA ILE A 188 -17.03 -2.78 -2.39
C ILE A 188 -17.51 -1.53 -1.66
N VAL A 189 -16.64 -0.54 -1.46
CA VAL A 189 -17.01 0.70 -0.76
C VAL A 189 -18.04 1.50 -1.56
N TYR A 190 -18.94 2.17 -0.85
CA TYR A 190 -19.84 3.15 -1.46
C TYR A 190 -19.07 4.43 -1.81
N PRO A 191 -19.00 4.87 -3.08
CA PRO A 191 -18.15 6.00 -3.46
C PRO A 191 -18.49 7.32 -2.76
N GLU A 192 -19.77 7.58 -2.48
CA GLU A 192 -20.19 8.81 -1.79
C GLU A 192 -19.69 8.85 -0.34
N LEU A 193 -19.47 7.69 0.29
CA LEU A 193 -18.87 7.63 1.64
C LEU A 193 -17.43 8.14 1.61
N VAL A 194 -16.64 7.71 0.62
CA VAL A 194 -15.25 8.16 0.47
C VAL A 194 -15.22 9.66 0.23
N ALA A 195 -16.07 10.16 -0.67
CA ALA A 195 -16.18 11.60 -0.93
C ALA A 195 -16.58 12.40 0.32
N LYS A 196 -17.53 11.89 1.12
CA LYS A 196 -17.95 12.53 2.37
C LYS A 196 -16.81 12.59 3.40
N ILE A 197 -16.07 11.50 3.59
CA ILE A 197 -14.91 11.48 4.50
C ILE A 197 -13.85 12.48 4.02
N GLU A 198 -13.62 12.54 2.71
CA GLU A 198 -12.70 13.53 2.14
C GLU A 198 -13.14 14.97 2.39
N GLU A 199 -14.42 15.27 2.22
CA GLU A 199 -15.00 16.59 2.50
C GLU A 199 -14.88 16.95 3.99
N GLN A 200 -15.12 15.98 4.88
CA GLN A 200 -14.95 16.18 6.32
C GLN A 200 -13.49 16.49 6.69
N LEU A 201 -12.53 15.77 6.11
CA LEU A 201 -11.10 16.03 6.32
C LEU A 201 -10.64 17.38 5.78
N ASP A 202 -11.29 17.89 4.73
CA ASP A 202 -11.00 19.23 4.16
C ASP A 202 -11.80 20.35 4.87
N GLY A 203 -12.79 19.99 5.68
CA GLY A 203 -13.72 20.93 6.32
C GLY A 203 -13.17 21.65 7.55
N PHE A 204 -11.99 21.26 8.05
CA PHE A 204 -11.34 21.88 9.19
C PHE A 204 -9.92 22.37 8.86
N GLU A 205 -9.54 23.50 9.44
CA GLU A 205 -8.19 24.04 9.36
C GLU A 205 -7.61 24.15 10.77
N ILE A 206 -6.51 23.45 11.01
CA ILE A 206 -5.79 23.47 12.29
C ILE A 206 -4.28 23.61 12.07
N ASP A 207 -3.57 24.09 13.08
CA ASP A 207 -2.11 24.26 12.99
C ASP A 207 -1.37 22.91 12.81
N GLY A 208 -1.83 21.84 13.46
CA GLY A 208 -1.22 20.53 13.30
C GLY A 208 -2.03 19.37 13.83
N VAL A 209 -1.93 18.24 13.14
CA VAL A 209 -2.49 16.93 13.55
C VAL A 209 -1.34 16.08 14.10
N LEU A 210 -1.37 15.76 15.38
CA LEU A 210 -0.32 14.97 16.04
C LEU A 210 -0.77 13.54 16.38
N ASP A 211 -2.06 13.25 16.24
CA ASP A 211 -2.64 11.93 16.52
C ASP A 211 -3.96 11.77 15.75
N SER A 212 -4.36 10.52 15.48
CA SER A 212 -5.62 10.21 14.79
C SER A 212 -6.84 10.65 15.61
N GLY A 213 -6.77 10.72 16.94
CA GLY A 213 -7.84 11.22 17.79
C GLY A 213 -8.19 12.69 17.55
N VAL A 214 -7.24 13.51 17.06
CA VAL A 214 -7.54 14.89 16.64
C VAL A 214 -8.42 14.89 15.40
N ILE A 215 -8.13 13.99 14.44
CA ILE A 215 -8.93 13.82 13.23
C ILE A 215 -10.33 13.33 13.60
N GLU A 216 -10.42 12.36 14.50
CA GLU A 216 -11.69 11.83 15.01
C GLU A 216 -12.57 12.95 15.57
N GLN A 217 -12.04 13.77 16.49
CA GLN A 217 -12.79 14.85 17.13
C GLN A 217 -13.24 15.93 16.14
N LEU A 218 -12.39 16.31 15.18
CA LEU A 218 -12.70 17.37 14.21
C LEU A 218 -13.65 16.90 13.11
N SER A 219 -13.65 15.61 12.82
CA SER A 219 -14.51 15.00 11.80
C SER A 219 -15.86 14.53 12.38
N GLU A 220 -16.08 14.71 13.69
CA GLU A 220 -17.30 14.29 14.37
C GLU A 220 -18.46 15.27 14.14
N GLU A 221 -19.49 14.85 13.39
CA GLU A 221 -20.65 15.72 13.08
C GLU A 221 -21.54 15.95 14.32
N LYS A 222 -21.79 14.88 15.09
CA LYS A 222 -22.70 14.89 16.24
C LYS A 222 -21.96 14.71 17.57
N TRP A 223 -21.23 15.74 18.01
CA TRP A 223 -20.54 15.77 19.31
C TRP A 223 -21.43 15.47 20.54
N TYR A 224 -22.76 15.60 20.42
CA TYR A 224 -23.73 15.28 21.46
C TYR A 224 -24.18 13.80 21.46
N SER A 225 -23.77 13.03 20.47
CA SER A 225 -24.07 11.60 20.40
C SER A 225 -23.37 10.87 21.54
N PRO A 226 -24.07 10.08 22.36
CA PRO A 226 -23.42 9.23 23.36
C PRO A 226 -22.70 8.02 22.71
N PHE A 227 -22.85 7.83 21.39
CA PHE A 227 -22.24 6.74 20.63
C PHE A 227 -21.12 7.29 19.74
N PRO A 228 -19.94 6.64 19.73
CA PRO A 228 -18.83 7.08 18.88
C PRO A 228 -19.19 6.92 17.41
N GLN A 229 -18.84 7.92 16.59
CA GLN A 229 -19.04 7.88 15.14
C GLN A 229 -17.92 7.15 14.41
N PHE A 230 -16.78 6.98 15.08
CA PHE A 230 -15.59 6.29 14.59
C PHE A 230 -15.36 5.04 15.43
N GLN A 231 -14.99 3.96 14.77
CA GLN A 231 -14.47 2.78 15.43
C GLN A 231 -12.95 2.85 15.38
N THR A 232 -12.30 2.80 16.54
CA THR A 232 -10.85 2.78 16.63
C THR A 232 -10.33 1.35 16.67
N THR A 233 -9.12 1.14 16.12
CA THR A 233 -8.40 -0.12 16.33
C THR A 233 -6.89 0.09 16.25
N GLU A 234 -6.15 -0.64 17.08
CA GLU A 234 -4.69 -0.76 17.00
C GLU A 234 -4.28 -1.93 16.09
N ARG A 235 -5.24 -2.74 15.61
CA ARG A 235 -4.95 -4.00 14.93
C ARG A 235 -5.09 -3.91 13.41
N PRO A 236 -4.03 -4.22 12.63
CA PRO A 236 -4.11 -4.25 11.17
C PRO A 236 -5.02 -5.34 10.61
N ASP A 237 -5.25 -6.44 11.32
CA ASP A 237 -6.15 -7.50 10.86
C ASP A 237 -7.61 -7.06 10.91
N ARG A 238 -8.02 -6.37 11.98
CA ARG A 238 -9.36 -5.79 12.10
C ARG A 238 -9.62 -4.69 11.06
N ALA A 239 -8.63 -3.84 10.80
CA ALA A 239 -8.69 -2.84 9.74
C ALA A 239 -8.87 -3.50 8.36
N ALA A 240 -8.11 -4.56 8.07
CA ALA A 240 -8.23 -5.31 6.82
C ALA A 240 -9.62 -5.95 6.66
N MET A 241 -10.17 -6.58 7.71
CA MET A 241 -11.54 -7.12 7.67
C MET A 241 -12.58 -6.02 7.41
N SER A 242 -12.41 -4.86 8.04
CA SER A 242 -13.32 -3.73 7.85
C SER A 242 -13.32 -3.23 6.40
N ILE A 243 -12.16 -3.20 5.76
CA ILE A 243 -12.03 -2.84 4.33
C ILE A 243 -12.77 -3.85 3.44
N LEU A 244 -12.66 -5.15 3.75
CA LEU A 244 -13.39 -6.20 3.03
C LEU A 244 -14.91 -6.12 3.24
N ASP A 245 -15.36 -5.60 4.39
CA ASP A 245 -16.78 -5.32 4.68
C ASP A 245 -17.29 -4.06 3.93
N GLY A 246 -16.45 -3.39 3.14
CA GLY A 246 -16.82 -2.16 2.40
C GLY A 246 -16.72 -0.89 3.23
N ARG A 247 -15.99 -0.92 4.36
CA ARG A 247 -15.70 0.25 5.19
C ARG A 247 -14.40 0.93 4.75
N VAL A 248 -14.24 2.18 5.15
CA VAL A 248 -13.05 3.01 4.94
C VAL A 248 -12.25 3.05 6.22
N VAL A 249 -10.93 2.88 6.09
CA VAL A 249 -9.97 3.03 7.19
C VAL A 249 -9.17 4.30 6.99
N VAL A 250 -9.10 5.15 8.00
CA VAL A 250 -8.28 6.36 8.04
C VAL A 250 -7.09 6.11 8.95
N LEU A 251 -5.88 6.29 8.41
CA LEU A 251 -4.62 6.18 9.12
C LEU A 251 -3.97 7.56 9.16
N SER A 252 -3.27 7.89 10.25
CA SER A 252 -2.49 9.13 10.37
C SER A 252 -1.05 8.82 10.73
N ASP A 253 -0.11 9.63 10.26
CA ASP A 253 1.22 9.69 10.84
C ASP A 253 1.14 10.12 12.32
N ASN A 254 2.05 9.60 13.12
CA ASN A 254 2.18 9.77 14.58
C ASN A 254 1.08 9.09 15.43
N SER A 255 0.31 8.15 14.86
CA SER A 255 -0.72 7.43 15.61
C SER A 255 -0.68 5.92 15.35
N PRO A 256 -0.62 5.08 16.40
CA PRO A 256 -0.78 3.63 16.29
C PRO A 256 -2.26 3.22 16.24
N ILE A 257 -3.19 4.17 16.11
CA ILE A 257 -4.63 3.91 16.08
C ILE A 257 -5.18 4.25 14.69
N ALA A 258 -5.93 3.32 14.12
CA ALA A 258 -6.67 3.49 12.88
C ALA A 258 -8.14 3.82 13.18
N LEU A 259 -8.74 4.71 12.40
CA LEU A 259 -10.16 5.04 12.47
C LEU A 259 -10.92 4.30 11.36
N ILE A 260 -12.03 3.63 11.69
CA ILE A 260 -12.87 2.86 10.77
C ILE A 260 -14.23 3.54 10.62
N LEU A 261 -14.69 3.71 9.39
CA LEU A 261 -15.97 4.34 9.04
C LEU A 261 -16.71 3.60 7.90
N PRO A 262 -18.06 3.61 7.88
CA PRO A 262 -18.94 4.11 8.92
C PRO A 262 -18.94 3.16 10.13
N THR A 263 -19.31 3.70 11.28
CA THR A 263 -19.53 2.91 12.48
C THR A 263 -21.02 2.71 12.71
N ASP A 264 -21.44 1.46 12.90
CA ASP A 264 -22.77 1.11 13.35
C ASP A 264 -22.72 0.52 14.77
N TYR A 265 -23.87 0.38 15.42
CA TYR A 265 -23.94 -0.17 16.78
C TYR A 265 -23.32 -1.57 16.89
N ASN A 266 -23.49 -2.43 15.87
CA ASN A 266 -22.91 -3.77 15.90
C ASN A 266 -21.38 -3.77 15.83
N SER A 267 -20.78 -2.73 15.25
CA SER A 267 -19.33 -2.58 15.19
C SER A 267 -18.71 -2.58 16.60
N PHE A 268 -19.39 -2.05 17.61
CA PHE A 268 -18.90 -2.03 19.01
C PHE A 268 -19.10 -3.35 19.77
N ILE A 269 -20.02 -4.19 19.32
CA ILE A 269 -20.29 -5.49 19.96
C ILE A 269 -19.34 -6.55 19.39
N LYS A 270 -19.03 -6.47 18.09
CA LYS A 270 -18.18 -7.44 17.40
C LYS A 270 -16.70 -7.24 17.72
N THR A 271 -16.06 -8.24 18.31
CA THR A 271 -14.62 -8.28 18.52
C THR A 271 -13.91 -9.01 17.38
N SER A 272 -12.58 -8.88 17.30
CA SER A 272 -11.79 -9.62 16.32
C SER A 272 -11.83 -11.14 16.58
N ASP A 273 -11.98 -11.55 17.85
CA ASP A 273 -12.12 -12.94 18.25
C ASP A 273 -13.42 -13.58 17.69
N ASP A 274 -14.48 -12.80 17.46
CA ASP A 274 -15.75 -13.31 16.91
C ASP A 274 -15.61 -13.80 15.47
N TYR A 275 -14.67 -13.23 14.71
CA TYR A 275 -14.35 -13.69 13.36
C TYR A 275 -13.48 -14.95 13.35
N TYR A 276 -12.71 -15.19 14.42
CA TYR A 276 -11.79 -16.33 14.53
C TYR A 276 -12.36 -17.53 15.29
N ASN A 277 -13.49 -17.33 15.99
CA ASN A 277 -14.23 -18.36 16.70
C ASN A 277 -15.43 -18.85 15.90
N ARG A 278 -16.03 -19.96 16.35
CA ARG A 278 -17.24 -20.49 15.71
C ARG A 278 -18.39 -19.52 15.98
N TRP A 279 -19.24 -19.31 14.97
CA TRP A 279 -20.47 -18.51 15.06
C TRP A 279 -21.41 -18.94 16.19
N GLU A 280 -21.28 -20.16 16.71
CA GLU A 280 -22.06 -20.71 17.83
C GLU A 280 -21.56 -20.22 19.20
N ILE A 281 -20.35 -19.65 19.28
CA ILE A 281 -19.64 -19.27 20.50
C ILE A 281 -19.37 -17.75 20.56
N ALA A 282 -19.43 -17.06 19.41
CA ALA A 282 -19.23 -15.63 19.24
C ALA A 282 -20.54 -14.83 19.45
#